data_AF-A0A2K1QYL2-F1
#
_entry.id   AF-A0A2K1QYL2-F1
#
_cell.length_a   1.000
_cell.length_b   1.000
_cell.length_c   1.000
_cell.angle_alpha   90.00
_cell.angle_beta   90.00
_cell.angle_gamma   90.00
#
_symmetry.space_group_name_H-M   'P 1'
#
loop_
_entity.id
_entity.type
_entity.pdbx_description
1 polymer ?
#
loop_
_entity_poly.entity_id
_entity_poly.type
_entity_poly.pdbx_seq_one_letter_code
_entity_poly.pdbx_strand_id
1 'polypeptide(L)'
;MIELISWNDYGESHYLRNLPSPVQTATDYIVYASGMQNYVLNMSHAPWRILAKYYIAWWKSGVKPAVTMDQAVFWYRKHSKAVQCDQPGVIVHGADQADDAVFLWVLVRESAIVVVDVGDEKNWEFSVQGGEATMGRVPFPKDLGNGVVPEVKIVRNGVTVAEGMGRVNITASCEWYNMNPVVNLVGQGVNREP
;
A
#
# COMPACT_ATOMS: atom_id res chain seq x y z
N MET A 1 -13.68 21.18 7.70
CA MET A 1 -14.23 19.85 7.36
C MET A 1 -13.13 19.05 6.70
N ILE A 2 -13.04 17.74 6.96
CA ILE A 2 -12.19 16.80 6.22
C ILE A 2 -13.12 15.80 5.54
N GLU A 3 -12.78 15.40 4.33
CA GLU A 3 -13.43 14.32 3.60
C GLU A 3 -12.47 13.13 3.45
N LEU A 4 -12.96 11.92 3.72
CA LEU A 4 -12.25 10.67 3.44
C LEU A 4 -13.02 9.94 2.35
N ILE A 5 -12.42 9.89 1.16
CA ILE A 5 -12.98 9.23 -0.01
C ILE A 5 -12.21 7.93 -0.23
N SER A 6 -12.83 6.75 -0.15
CA SER A 6 -14.20 6.48 0.32
C SER A 6 -14.21 5.33 1.33
N TRP A 7 -15.37 5.07 1.94
CA TRP A 7 -15.48 3.90 2.81
C TRP A 7 -15.46 2.59 2.01
N ASN A 8 -16.23 2.48 0.93
CA ASN A 8 -16.52 1.19 0.29
C ASN A 8 -16.66 1.24 -1.24
N ASP A 9 -16.08 2.24 -1.90
CA ASP A 9 -16.06 2.27 -3.36
C ASP A 9 -14.97 1.35 -3.91
N TYR A 10 -15.32 0.08 -4.05
CA TYR A 10 -14.44 -0.93 -4.63
C TYR A 10 -14.22 -0.74 -6.13
N GLY A 11 -15.20 -0.14 -6.83
CA GLY A 11 -15.13 0.06 -8.27
C GLY A 11 -14.01 1.01 -8.67
N GLU A 12 -13.79 2.03 -7.85
CA GLU A 12 -12.80 3.10 -8.06
C GLU A 12 -11.52 2.95 -7.21
N SER A 13 -11.36 1.83 -6.50
CA SER A 13 -10.11 1.47 -5.80
C SER A 13 -9.66 2.43 -4.68
N HIS A 14 -10.58 3.23 -4.12
CA HIS A 14 -10.29 4.14 -2.99
C HIS A 14 -11.02 3.77 -1.69
N TYR A 15 -11.53 2.55 -1.60
CA TYR A 15 -12.15 2.01 -0.38
C TYR A 15 -11.16 1.87 0.79
N LEU A 16 -11.64 2.19 2.00
CA LEU A 16 -10.94 1.96 3.27
C LEU A 16 -11.51 0.81 4.10
N ARG A 17 -12.71 0.32 3.77
CA ARG A 17 -13.34 -0.84 4.40
C ARG A 17 -12.55 -2.12 4.09
N ASN A 18 -12.68 -3.12 4.96
CA ASN A 18 -12.19 -4.48 4.67
C ASN A 18 -12.79 -5.01 3.37
N LEU A 19 -12.08 -5.92 2.72
CA LEU A 19 -12.66 -6.62 1.60
C LEU A 19 -13.93 -7.38 2.05
N PRO A 20 -14.97 -7.43 1.20
CA PRO A 20 -16.13 -8.27 1.41
C PRO A 20 -15.73 -9.72 1.63
N SER A 21 -16.42 -10.42 2.53
CA SER A 21 -16.26 -11.86 2.68
C SER A 21 -16.50 -12.59 1.34
N PRO A 22 -15.70 -13.61 0.99
CA PRO A 22 -15.95 -14.44 -0.18
C PRO A 22 -17.11 -15.43 0.02
N VAL A 23 -17.62 -15.55 1.25
CA VAL A 23 -18.68 -16.51 1.60
C VAL A 23 -20.05 -15.89 1.33
N GLN A 24 -20.82 -16.47 0.41
CA GLN A 24 -22.13 -15.95 -0.02
C GLN A 24 -23.14 -15.76 1.13
N THR A 25 -23.02 -16.53 2.22
CA THR A 25 -23.91 -16.43 3.39
C THR A 25 -23.46 -15.37 4.40
N ALA A 26 -22.31 -14.72 4.20
CA ALA A 26 -21.83 -13.69 5.09
C ALA A 26 -22.64 -12.39 4.92
N THR A 27 -22.80 -11.63 6.00
CA THR A 27 -23.59 -10.39 6.03
C THR A 27 -22.95 -9.26 5.24
N ASP A 28 -21.65 -9.34 4.96
CA ASP A 28 -20.87 -8.37 4.21
C ASP A 28 -20.48 -8.86 2.80
N TYR A 29 -21.01 -10.00 2.34
CA TYR A 29 -20.82 -10.50 0.99
C TYR A 29 -21.35 -9.52 -0.05
N ILE A 30 -20.64 -9.38 -1.17
CA ILE A 30 -21.11 -8.64 -2.34
C ILE A 30 -20.96 -9.48 -3.61
N VAL A 31 -21.78 -9.19 -4.61
CA VAL A 31 -21.57 -9.66 -5.97
C VAL A 31 -20.78 -8.60 -6.73
N TYR A 32 -19.58 -8.95 -7.19
CA TYR A 32 -18.79 -8.08 -8.05
C TYR A 32 -19.46 -7.91 -9.41
N ALA A 33 -19.65 -6.67 -9.85
CA ALA A 33 -20.17 -6.36 -11.17
C ALA A 33 -19.02 -6.20 -12.17
N SER A 34 -19.29 -6.42 -13.46
CA SER A 34 -18.46 -5.91 -14.57
C SER A 34 -16.96 -6.21 -14.48
N GLY A 35 -16.57 -7.39 -13.98
CA GLY A 35 -15.16 -7.78 -13.88
C GLY A 35 -14.39 -7.19 -12.70
N MET A 36 -15.06 -6.49 -11.77
CA MET A 36 -14.43 -5.91 -10.56
C MET A 36 -13.58 -6.91 -9.78
N GLN A 37 -13.96 -8.18 -9.76
CA GLN A 37 -13.20 -9.24 -9.10
C GLN A 37 -11.75 -9.35 -9.61
N ASN A 38 -11.49 -9.00 -10.87
CA ASN A 38 -10.16 -9.08 -11.48
C ASN A 38 -9.16 -8.09 -10.87
N TYR A 39 -9.66 -7.00 -10.27
CA TYR A 39 -8.84 -5.98 -9.65
C TYR A 39 -9.11 -5.74 -8.17
N VAL A 40 -10.21 -6.23 -7.59
CA VAL A 40 -10.53 -6.04 -6.16
C VAL A 40 -10.16 -7.25 -5.30
N LEU A 41 -10.23 -8.47 -5.86
CA LEU A 41 -9.94 -9.68 -5.07
C LEU A 41 -8.50 -9.65 -4.53
N ASN A 42 -8.37 -9.94 -3.23
CA ASN A 42 -7.11 -9.92 -2.49
C ASN A 42 -6.39 -8.56 -2.46
N MET A 43 -7.10 -7.46 -2.76
CA MET A 43 -6.57 -6.10 -2.73
C MET A 43 -7.01 -5.33 -1.47
N SER A 44 -6.78 -5.86 -0.26
CA SER A 44 -7.17 -5.13 0.95
C SER A 44 -6.36 -3.84 1.12
N HIS A 45 -7.05 -2.74 1.44
CA HIS A 45 -6.48 -1.44 1.76
C HIS A 45 -6.43 -1.16 3.26
N ALA A 46 -6.71 -2.16 4.08
CA ALA A 46 -6.76 -2.04 5.54
C ALA A 46 -5.57 -1.29 6.16
N PRO A 47 -4.30 -1.47 5.72
CA PRO A 47 -3.18 -0.72 6.29
C PRO A 47 -3.29 0.80 6.14
N TRP A 48 -3.96 1.33 5.11
CA TRP A 48 -4.16 2.77 4.99
C TRP A 48 -4.96 3.38 6.15
N ARG A 49 -5.76 2.58 6.87
CA ARG A 49 -6.46 3.08 8.06
C ARG A 49 -5.51 3.45 9.19
N ILE A 50 -4.25 3.02 9.18
CA ILE A 50 -3.25 3.39 10.19
C ILE A 50 -2.88 4.86 10.05
N LEU A 51 -2.56 5.34 8.84
CA LEU A 51 -2.32 6.78 8.63
C LEU A 51 -3.60 7.60 8.87
N ALA A 52 -4.77 7.10 8.43
CA ALA A 52 -6.04 7.79 8.67
C ALA A 52 -6.30 7.96 10.17
N LYS A 53 -6.10 6.90 10.98
CA LYS A 53 -6.25 6.97 12.44
C LYS A 53 -5.34 8.03 13.07
N TYR A 54 -4.08 8.10 12.64
CA TYR A 54 -3.13 9.09 13.14
C TYR A 54 -3.60 10.53 12.84
N TYR A 55 -3.89 10.84 11.58
CA TYR A 55 -4.29 12.20 11.19
C TYR A 55 -5.68 12.59 11.69
N ILE A 56 -6.64 11.66 11.77
CA ILE A 56 -7.95 11.91 12.38
C ILE A 56 -7.79 12.23 13.87
N ALA A 57 -6.98 11.46 14.60
CA ALA A 57 -6.75 11.71 16.01
C ALA A 57 -6.14 13.11 16.22
N TRP A 58 -5.14 13.46 15.42
CA TRP A 58 -4.51 14.78 15.46
C TRP A 58 -5.52 15.89 15.13
N TRP A 59 -6.28 15.76 14.04
CA TRP A 59 -7.27 16.75 13.65
C TRP A 59 -8.28 17.00 14.78
N LYS A 60 -8.77 15.93 15.42
CA LYS A 60 -9.82 16.02 16.46
C LYS A 60 -9.35 16.66 17.74
N SER A 61 -8.11 16.40 18.15
CA SER A 61 -7.57 16.91 19.41
C SER A 61 -6.85 18.25 19.25
N GLY A 62 -6.39 18.58 18.04
CA GLY A 62 -5.44 19.67 17.80
C GLY A 62 -4.02 19.37 18.31
N VAL A 63 -3.78 18.19 18.88
CA VAL A 63 -2.51 17.80 19.50
C VAL A 63 -1.93 16.61 18.76
N LYS A 64 -0.65 16.71 18.38
CA LYS A 64 0.07 15.64 17.68
C LYS A 64 0.04 14.37 18.54
N PRO A 65 -0.50 13.24 18.05
CA PRO A 65 -0.54 11.99 18.80
C PRO A 65 0.85 11.49 19.14
N ALA A 66 1.03 10.96 20.36
CA ALA A 66 2.27 10.28 20.73
C ALA A 66 2.43 9.00 19.88
N VAL A 67 3.63 8.81 19.34
CA VAL A 67 3.97 7.64 18.53
C VAL A 67 4.70 6.63 19.39
N THR A 68 4.09 5.46 19.59
CA THR A 68 4.62 4.40 20.47
C THR A 68 5.04 3.14 19.71
N MET A 69 4.79 3.08 18.41
CA MET A 69 5.07 1.93 17.55
C MET A 69 5.95 2.36 16.38
N ASP A 70 6.69 1.39 15.82
CA ASP A 70 7.39 1.54 14.56
C ASP A 70 6.55 0.93 13.44
N GLN A 71 6.06 1.77 12.53
CA GLN A 71 5.17 1.36 11.44
C GLN A 71 5.57 2.01 10.12
N ALA A 72 5.49 1.24 9.04
CA ALA A 72 5.50 1.78 7.69
C ALA A 72 4.35 1.18 6.90
N VAL A 73 3.60 2.02 6.19
CA VAL A 73 2.58 1.61 5.23
C VAL A 73 3.17 1.87 3.85
N PHE A 74 3.26 0.84 3.03
CA PHE A 74 3.77 0.99 1.67
C PHE A 74 2.80 0.39 0.67
N TRP A 75 2.73 1.00 -0.51
CA TRP A 75 1.82 0.58 -1.56
C TRP A 75 2.39 0.78 -2.95
N TYR A 76 1.89 -0.01 -3.88
CA TYR A 76 2.32 -0.05 -5.27
C TYR A 76 1.26 -0.71 -6.14
N ARG A 77 1.39 -0.59 -7.46
CA ARG A 77 0.59 -1.35 -8.43
C ARG A 77 1.27 -2.68 -8.78
N LYS A 78 0.47 -3.68 -9.17
CA LYS A 78 0.96 -5.01 -9.56
C LYS A 78 1.78 -5.04 -10.86
N HIS A 79 1.72 -3.97 -11.65
CA HIS A 79 2.41 -3.83 -12.92
C HIS A 79 2.56 -2.34 -13.25
N SER A 80 3.40 -2.02 -14.23
CA SER A 80 3.55 -0.65 -14.75
C SER A 80 2.22 -0.11 -15.30
N LYS A 81 2.00 1.21 -15.28
CA LYS A 81 0.90 1.85 -16.03
C LYS A 81 0.95 1.64 -17.54
N ALA A 82 2.13 1.39 -18.08
CA ALA A 82 2.37 1.24 -19.51
C ALA A 82 2.34 -0.21 -19.98
N VAL A 83 2.11 -1.18 -19.09
CA VAL A 83 2.02 -2.59 -19.45
C VAL A 83 0.85 -2.82 -20.41
N GLN A 84 1.00 -3.79 -21.31
CA GLN A 84 -0.11 -4.29 -22.11
C GLN A 84 -0.58 -5.61 -21.49
N CYS A 85 -1.83 -5.62 -21.00
CA CYS A 85 -2.43 -6.84 -20.45
C CYS A 85 -3.07 -7.71 -21.54
N ASP A 86 -3.20 -9.01 -21.26
CA ASP A 86 -3.76 -9.98 -22.20
C ASP A 86 -5.23 -9.69 -22.54
N GLN A 87 -6.01 -9.27 -21.54
CA GLN A 87 -7.41 -8.93 -21.72
C GLN A 87 -7.59 -7.41 -21.91
N PRO A 88 -8.42 -6.98 -22.88
CA PRO A 88 -8.71 -5.58 -23.09
C PRO A 88 -9.42 -5.00 -21.86
N GLY A 89 -8.87 -3.92 -21.32
CA GLY A 89 -9.44 -3.17 -20.20
C GLY A 89 -9.66 -1.71 -20.58
N VAL A 90 -10.48 -1.02 -19.80
CA VAL A 90 -10.59 0.43 -19.89
C VAL A 90 -9.40 1.02 -19.14
N ILE A 91 -8.58 1.82 -19.83
CA ILE A 91 -7.57 2.63 -19.16
C ILE A 91 -8.30 3.64 -18.28
N VAL A 92 -8.05 3.59 -16.98
CA VAL A 92 -8.67 4.48 -16.00
C VAL A 92 -8.25 5.93 -16.27
N HIS A 93 -9.19 6.86 -16.15
CA HIS A 93 -8.88 8.29 -16.24
C HIS A 93 -7.80 8.68 -15.21
N GLY A 94 -6.76 9.41 -15.65
CA GLY A 94 -5.63 9.78 -14.78
C GLY A 94 -4.62 8.66 -14.52
N ALA A 95 -4.67 7.55 -15.26
CA ALA A 95 -3.71 6.44 -15.17
C ALA A 95 -2.23 6.87 -15.28
N ASP A 96 -1.98 7.96 -16.00
CA ASP A 96 -0.68 8.58 -16.22
C ASP A 96 -0.16 9.36 -15.01
N GLN A 97 -1.04 9.80 -14.12
CA GLN A 97 -0.70 10.58 -12.92
C GLN A 97 -0.06 9.74 -11.80
N ALA A 98 -0.32 8.42 -11.80
CA ALA A 98 0.30 7.51 -10.85
C ALA A 98 1.67 7.06 -11.37
N ASP A 99 2.73 7.33 -10.59
CA ASP A 99 4.07 6.86 -10.89
C ASP A 99 4.19 5.34 -10.72
N ASP A 100 5.07 4.74 -11.52
CA ASP A 100 5.51 3.36 -11.35
C ASP A 100 6.55 3.31 -10.21
N ALA A 101 6.04 3.31 -8.99
CA ALA A 101 6.84 3.36 -7.78
C ALA A 101 6.18 2.61 -6.61
N VAL A 102 7.03 2.20 -5.66
CA VAL A 102 6.62 1.82 -4.31
C VAL A 102 6.62 3.07 -3.45
N PHE A 103 5.45 3.49 -3.00
CA PHE A 103 5.28 4.63 -2.10
C PHE A 103 5.30 4.18 -0.65
N LEU A 104 5.81 5.02 0.23
CA LEU A 104 5.93 4.71 1.66
C LEU A 104 5.46 5.88 2.50
N TRP A 105 4.65 5.58 3.51
CA TRP A 105 4.39 6.44 4.65
C TRP A 105 4.97 5.75 5.89
N VAL A 106 5.80 6.46 6.65
CA VAL A 106 6.52 5.91 7.80
C VAL A 106 6.25 6.76 9.02
N LEU A 107 5.97 6.12 10.15
CA LEU A 107 5.83 6.75 11.45
C LEU A 107 6.46 5.85 12.52
N VAL A 108 7.53 6.34 13.14
CA VAL A 108 8.34 5.59 14.11
C VAL A 108 8.40 6.30 15.45
N ARG A 109 8.57 5.54 16.54
CA ARG A 109 8.62 6.09 17.90
C ARG A 109 9.91 6.87 18.17
N GLU A 110 11.01 6.42 17.55
CA GLU A 110 12.35 6.98 17.67
C GLU A 110 12.99 6.98 16.28
N SER A 111 13.89 7.95 16.04
CA SER A 111 14.56 8.10 14.75
C SER A 111 15.22 6.80 14.29
N ALA A 112 15.14 6.54 12.99
CA ALA A 112 15.57 5.29 12.36
C ALA A 112 15.95 5.55 10.90
N ILE A 113 16.52 4.53 10.25
CA ILE A 113 16.68 4.47 8.80
C ILE A 113 15.65 3.48 8.26
N VAL A 114 14.88 3.88 7.27
CA VAL A 114 14.06 2.95 6.49
C VAL A 114 14.82 2.54 5.25
N VAL A 115 15.01 1.25 5.06
CA VAL A 115 15.67 0.66 3.89
C VAL A 115 14.60 0.00 3.02
N VAL A 116 14.63 0.30 1.73
CA VAL A 116 13.67 -0.21 0.75
C VAL A 116 14.41 -0.86 -0.41
N ASP A 117 13.97 -2.05 -0.78
CA ASP A 117 14.44 -2.79 -1.94
C ASP A 117 13.27 -3.09 -2.88
N VAL A 118 13.46 -2.89 -4.19
CA VAL A 118 12.46 -3.23 -5.23
C VAL A 118 13.18 -3.85 -6.43
N GLY A 119 13.31 -5.19 -6.45
CA GLY A 119 14.11 -5.86 -7.48
C GLY A 119 15.57 -5.37 -7.42
N ASP A 120 16.08 -4.85 -8.54
CA ASP A 120 17.44 -4.29 -8.65
C ASP A 120 17.59 -2.87 -8.06
N GLU A 121 16.49 -2.19 -7.71
CA GLU A 121 16.53 -0.95 -6.94
C GLU A 121 16.79 -1.29 -5.47
N LYS A 122 18.07 -1.40 -5.10
CA LYS A 122 18.52 -1.88 -3.78
C LYS A 122 19.05 -0.76 -2.87
N ASN A 123 18.87 -0.94 -1.57
CA ASN A 123 19.40 -0.10 -0.49
C ASN A 123 18.98 1.37 -0.59
N TRP A 124 17.72 1.63 -0.96
CA TRP A 124 17.18 2.98 -0.87
C TRP A 124 16.95 3.32 0.60
N GLU A 125 17.66 4.32 1.12
CA GLU A 125 17.61 4.71 2.53
C GLU A 125 16.86 6.03 2.75
N PHE A 126 15.99 6.05 3.76
CA PHE A 126 15.28 7.24 4.23
C PHE A 126 15.54 7.46 5.71
N SER A 127 16.16 8.58 6.05
CA SER A 127 16.26 9.03 7.44
C SER A 127 14.90 9.50 7.93
N VAL A 128 14.36 8.84 8.96
CA VAL A 128 13.05 9.17 9.52
C VAL A 128 13.21 9.67 10.97
N GLN A 129 12.51 10.76 11.30
CA GLN A 129 12.51 11.31 12.64
C GLN A 129 11.42 10.66 13.51
N GLY A 130 11.75 10.36 14.77
CA GLY A 130 10.77 9.85 15.73
C GLY A 130 9.61 10.83 15.93
N GLY A 131 8.39 10.32 15.94
CA GLY A 131 7.18 11.12 16.13
C GLY A 131 6.72 11.94 14.92
N GLU A 132 7.46 11.91 13.81
CA GLU A 132 7.16 12.64 12.58
C GLU A 132 6.86 11.68 11.43
N ALA A 133 5.78 11.94 10.69
CA ALA A 133 5.44 11.15 9.52
C ALA A 133 6.36 11.51 8.36
N THR A 134 6.97 10.52 7.73
CA THR A 134 7.81 10.69 6.53
C THR A 134 7.17 10.01 5.33
N MET A 135 7.18 10.68 4.18
CA MET A 135 6.76 10.11 2.89
C MET A 135 7.99 9.86 2.02
N GLY A 136 7.99 8.73 1.30
CA GLY A 136 9.05 8.38 0.37
C GLY A 136 8.51 7.60 -0.82
N ARG A 137 9.36 7.41 -1.84
CA ARG A 137 9.08 6.50 -2.95
C ARG A 137 10.36 5.91 -3.50
N VAL A 138 10.27 4.69 -4.02
CA VAL A 138 11.32 4.02 -4.79
C VAL A 138 10.72 3.65 -6.15
N PRO A 139 11.35 4.01 -7.28
CA PRO A 139 10.83 3.67 -8.60
C PRO A 139 10.78 2.15 -8.80
N PHE A 140 9.93 1.68 -9.71
CA PHE A 140 10.03 0.31 -10.20
C PHE A 140 11.37 0.12 -10.92
N PRO A 141 12.02 -1.05 -10.79
CA PRO A 141 13.19 -1.37 -11.58
C PRO A 141 12.80 -1.45 -13.06
N LYS A 142 13.76 -1.15 -13.93
CA LYS A 142 13.55 -1.24 -15.39
C LYS A 142 13.27 -2.68 -15.85
N ASP A 143 13.93 -3.65 -15.22
CA ASP A 143 13.71 -5.06 -15.46
C ASP A 143 12.95 -5.65 -14.28
N LEU A 144 11.76 -6.17 -14.56
CA LEU A 144 10.91 -6.86 -13.58
C LEU A 144 11.06 -8.38 -13.67
N GLY A 145 11.73 -8.92 -14.69
CA GLY A 145 11.84 -10.36 -14.92
C GLY A 145 10.50 -11.10 -14.78
N ASN A 146 10.50 -12.18 -14.00
CA ASN A 146 9.29 -12.95 -13.64
C ASN A 146 8.48 -12.32 -12.50
N GLY A 147 8.87 -11.13 -12.04
CA GLY A 147 8.27 -10.35 -10.99
C GLY A 147 9.23 -10.07 -9.83
N VAL A 148 9.05 -8.93 -9.19
CA VAL A 148 9.85 -8.47 -8.05
C VAL A 148 8.97 -8.24 -6.82
N VAL A 149 9.50 -8.51 -5.64
CA VAL A 149 8.80 -8.27 -4.37
C VAL A 149 9.46 -7.07 -3.68
N PRO A 150 8.71 -5.99 -3.41
CA PRO A 150 9.20 -4.90 -2.57
C PRO A 150 9.46 -5.37 -1.14
N GLU A 151 10.59 -4.97 -0.57
CA GLU A 151 10.92 -5.19 0.84
C GLU A 151 11.14 -3.85 1.52
N VAL A 152 10.63 -3.71 2.75
CA VAL A 152 10.78 -2.51 3.56
C VAL A 152 11.23 -2.91 4.96
N LYS A 153 12.35 -2.32 5.42
CA LYS A 153 12.96 -2.57 6.73
C LYS A 153 13.06 -1.25 7.49
N ILE A 154 12.74 -1.29 8.77
CA ILE A 154 13.02 -0.19 9.72
C ILE A 154 14.24 -0.63 10.51
N VAL A 155 15.32 0.14 10.40
CA VAL A 155 16.63 -0.15 11.00
C VAL A 155 16.98 0.93 12.02
N ARG A 156 17.31 0.51 13.24
CA ARG A 156 17.73 1.39 14.33
C ARG A 156 19.02 0.86 14.92
N ASN A 157 20.05 1.70 15.01
CA ASN A 157 21.38 1.34 15.53
C ASN A 157 21.98 0.10 14.83
N GLY A 158 21.79 -0.01 13.51
CA GLY A 158 22.27 -1.15 12.71
C GLY A 158 21.45 -2.43 12.86
N VAL A 159 20.36 -2.43 13.63
CA VAL A 159 19.48 -3.59 13.84
C VAL A 159 18.13 -3.36 13.17
N THR A 160 17.67 -4.34 12.38
CA THR A 160 16.30 -4.35 11.86
C THR A 160 15.31 -4.56 13.01
N VAL A 161 14.48 -3.54 13.28
CA VAL A 161 13.46 -3.58 14.34
C VAL A 161 12.08 -3.97 13.83
N ALA A 162 11.84 -3.82 12.53
CA ALA A 162 10.65 -4.31 11.85
C ALA A 162 10.94 -4.48 10.35
N GLU A 163 10.30 -5.45 9.72
CA GLU A 163 10.36 -5.65 8.27
C GLU A 163 9.02 -6.13 7.72
N GLY A 164 8.81 -5.93 6.44
CA GLY A 164 7.66 -6.45 5.71
C GLY A 164 7.95 -6.51 4.21
N MET A 165 7.29 -7.45 3.56
CA MET A 165 7.40 -7.70 2.13
C MET A 165 6.06 -7.41 1.46
N GLY A 166 6.12 -7.08 0.17
CA GLY A 166 4.95 -6.94 -0.66
C GLY A 166 4.19 -8.26 -0.78
N ARG A 167 2.86 -8.24 -0.56
CA ARG A 167 2.03 -9.45 -0.69
C ARG A 167 1.79 -9.90 -2.14
N VAL A 168 2.06 -9.04 -3.13
CA VAL A 168 1.93 -9.38 -4.55
C VAL A 168 3.17 -8.92 -5.29
N ASN A 169 3.70 -9.74 -6.19
CA ASN A 169 4.81 -9.35 -7.04
C ASN A 169 4.39 -8.18 -7.96
N ILE A 170 5.31 -7.24 -8.17
CA ILE A 170 5.25 -6.33 -9.30
C ILE A 170 5.74 -7.11 -10.53
N THR A 171 4.95 -7.16 -11.58
CA THR A 171 5.16 -8.04 -12.74
C THR A 171 5.22 -7.23 -14.04
N ALA A 172 5.98 -7.75 -15.02
CA ALA A 172 6.10 -7.15 -16.35
C ALA A 172 4.88 -7.43 -17.25
N SER A 173 3.96 -8.30 -16.81
CA SER A 173 2.81 -8.78 -17.56
C SER A 173 1.58 -8.80 -16.67
N CYS A 174 0.39 -8.82 -17.29
CA CYS A 174 -0.87 -8.86 -16.56
C CYS A 174 -1.94 -9.54 -17.42
N GLU A 175 -2.82 -10.29 -16.77
CA GLU A 175 -4.02 -10.80 -17.44
C GLU A 175 -5.05 -9.67 -17.63
N TRP A 176 -5.25 -8.85 -16.59
CA TRP A 176 -6.20 -7.74 -16.56
C TRP A 176 -5.52 -6.46 -16.08
N TYR A 177 -5.90 -5.31 -16.64
CA TYR A 177 -5.46 -4.02 -16.13
C TYR A 177 -5.94 -3.82 -14.69
N ASN A 178 -4.99 -3.57 -13.80
CA ASN A 178 -5.26 -3.37 -12.38
C ASN A 178 -4.46 -2.17 -11.85
N MET A 179 -5.16 -1.05 -11.69
CA MET A 179 -4.63 0.15 -11.03
C MET A 179 -4.91 0.19 -9.52
N ASN A 180 -5.59 -0.83 -8.98
CA ASN A 180 -5.88 -0.95 -7.56
C ASN A 180 -4.55 -1.19 -6.80
N PRO A 181 -4.25 -0.44 -5.73
CA PRO A 181 -2.97 -0.58 -5.06
C PRO A 181 -2.90 -1.81 -4.14
N VAL A 182 -1.75 -2.45 -4.16
CA VAL A 182 -1.36 -3.43 -3.16
C VAL A 182 -0.85 -2.66 -1.95
N VAL A 183 -1.58 -2.67 -0.84
CA VAL A 183 -1.21 -1.92 0.37
C VAL A 183 -0.73 -2.89 1.46
N ASN A 184 0.44 -2.59 2.04
CA ASN A 184 1.14 -3.46 2.97
C ASN A 184 1.53 -2.70 4.25
N LEU A 185 1.81 -3.45 5.32
CA LEU A 185 2.20 -2.93 6.63
C LEU A 185 3.52 -3.57 7.09
N VAL A 186 4.46 -2.74 7.54
CA VAL A 186 5.62 -3.12 8.34
C VAL A 186 5.34 -2.79 9.81
N GLY A 187 5.72 -3.69 10.72
CA GLY A 187 5.60 -3.49 12.16
C GLY A 187 4.32 -4.09 12.77
N GLN A 188 3.94 -3.57 13.94
CA GLN A 188 2.76 -4.02 14.68
C GLN A 188 1.48 -3.39 14.11
N GLY A 189 0.37 -4.13 14.14
CA GLY A 189 -0.94 -3.62 13.73
C GLY A 189 -1.88 -4.73 13.26
N VAL A 190 -3.18 -4.54 13.50
CA VAL A 190 -4.23 -5.56 13.33
C VAL A 190 -4.72 -5.71 11.88
N ASN A 191 -3.95 -5.22 10.90
CA ASN A 191 -4.33 -5.26 9.47
C ASN A 191 -3.40 -6.17 8.66
N ARG A 192 -2.84 -7.20 9.30
CA ARG A 192 -2.44 -8.41 8.58
C ARG A 192 -3.76 -9.16 8.36
N GLU A 193 -4.41 -8.93 7.23
CA GLU A 193 -5.49 -9.84 6.79
C GLU A 193 -4.92 -11.28 6.81
N PRO A 194 -5.76 -12.31 7.05
CA PRO A 194 -5.31 -13.70 6.97
C PRO A 194 -4.63 -14.02 5.63
#